data_AF-A0A1M4MHE9-F1
#
_entry.id   AF-A0A1M4MHE9-F1
#
_cell.length_a   1.000
_cell.length_b   1.000
_cell.length_c   1.000
_cell.angle_alpha   90.00
_cell.angle_beta   90.00
_cell.angle_gamma   90.00
#
_symmetry.space_group_name_H-M   'P 1'
#
loop_
_entity.id
_entity.type
_entity.pdbx_description
1 polymer ?
#
loop_
_entity_poly.entity_id
_entity_poly.type
_entity_poly.pdbx_seq_one_letter_code
_entity_poly.pdbx_strand_id
1 'polypeptide(L)'
;MSLIPVSDLIGRLRERGARSVALQFPAGLARQAPGTAAALRREGFEVIVSGDPCYGACDLALDALRYADVLVHFGHAPVEERSNVIYEPVRFDFDVTVLEKALPLLTARRIGLVTTVQHVHLLGAMAAYLHDRRIEAVVAPGDGRTPIPGQVLGCNFAAARATGADEILFVGTGVFHPIGIRLATRARVVALDPYTGEGDVVDADRLVRRRAAVMEKARDAANYGILVSTKSGQRRMDLARRLAALSDRAFLVAMREVSPGEMLDLGFGAYVNTACPRLAYDDQVRFPVPVLTPPEFEILCGARDWDDYTIDEYLAP
;
A
#
# COMPACT_ATOMS: atom_id res chain seq x y z
N MET A 1 -11.08 23.03 10.49
CA MET A 1 -10.42 22.42 11.67
C MET A 1 -9.24 21.60 11.17
N SER A 2 -8.08 21.70 11.82
CA SER A 2 -6.92 20.84 11.51
C SER A 2 -7.27 19.40 11.84
N LEU A 3 -7.06 18.47 10.90
CA LEU A 3 -7.20 17.02 11.14
C LEU A 3 -6.06 16.48 12.01
N ILE A 4 -5.02 17.29 12.24
CA ILE A 4 -3.82 16.92 12.98
C ILE A 4 -3.89 17.51 14.40
N PRO A 5 -3.92 16.67 15.45
CA PRO A 5 -3.89 17.11 16.84
C PRO A 5 -2.46 17.53 17.24
N VAL A 6 -2.10 18.78 16.92
CA VAL A 6 -0.72 19.28 17.11
C VAL A 6 -0.24 19.26 18.58
N SER A 7 -1.15 19.35 19.55
CA SER A 7 -0.78 19.39 20.98
C SER A 7 -0.14 18.10 21.50
N ASP A 8 -0.67 16.93 21.11
CA ASP A 8 -0.11 15.63 21.49
C ASP A 8 1.26 15.41 20.83
N LEU A 9 1.38 15.81 19.56
CA LEU A 9 2.61 15.74 18.80
C LEU A 9 3.75 16.51 19.47
N ILE A 10 3.48 17.72 19.99
CA ILE A 10 4.49 18.54 20.69
C ILE A 10 5.05 17.81 21.92
N GLY A 11 4.19 17.16 22.72
CA GLY A 11 4.60 16.38 23.88
C GLY A 11 5.58 15.28 23.50
N ARG A 12 5.19 14.46 22.51
CA ARG A 12 6.00 13.35 21.99
C ARG A 12 7.34 13.80 21.39
N LEU A 13 7.38 14.98 20.76
CA LEU A 13 8.62 15.57 20.26
C LEU A 13 9.56 15.99 21.40
N ARG A 14 9.02 16.63 22.45
CA ARG A 14 9.80 17.04 23.64
C ARG A 14 10.33 15.85 24.44
N GLU A 15 9.52 14.80 24.59
CA GLU A 15 9.95 13.54 25.24
C GLU A 15 11.14 12.89 24.53
N ARG A 16 11.22 13.05 23.20
CA ARG A 16 12.35 12.59 22.38
C ARG A 16 13.53 13.56 22.38
N GLY A 17 13.44 14.68 23.09
CA GLY A 17 14.47 15.72 23.11
C GLY A 17 14.69 16.43 21.77
N ALA A 18 13.71 16.37 20.86
CA ALA A 18 13.84 16.93 19.52
C ALA A 18 13.92 18.46 19.57
N ARG A 19 14.85 19.04 18.82
CA ARG A 19 15.00 20.48 18.57
C ARG A 19 14.65 20.84 17.13
N SER A 20 14.95 19.94 16.19
CA SER A 20 14.62 20.06 14.78
C SER A 20 13.71 18.92 14.32
N VAL A 21 12.72 19.24 13.47
CA VAL A 21 11.65 18.32 13.08
C VAL A 21 11.45 18.36 11.57
N ALA A 22 11.56 17.20 10.92
CA ALA A 22 11.16 17.02 9.53
C ALA A 22 9.68 16.63 9.46
N LEU A 23 8.92 17.20 8.53
CA LEU A 23 7.53 16.87 8.29
C LEU A 23 7.35 16.26 6.90
N GLN A 24 6.60 15.16 6.82
CA GLN A 24 6.26 14.52 5.56
C GLN A 24 4.76 14.24 5.47
N PHE A 25 4.15 14.66 4.37
CA PHE A 25 2.72 14.56 4.15
C PHE A 25 2.40 13.81 2.85
N PRO A 26 1.39 12.92 2.83
CA PRO A 26 0.82 12.43 1.58
C PRO A 26 0.11 13.56 0.83
N ALA A 27 -0.12 13.36 -0.46
CA ALA A 27 -0.75 14.35 -1.35
C ALA A 27 -2.06 14.94 -0.77
N GLY A 28 -2.92 14.10 -0.17
CA GLY A 28 -4.19 14.52 0.43
C GLY A 28 -4.05 15.43 1.67
N LEU A 29 -2.88 15.45 2.32
CA LEU A 29 -2.60 16.24 3.52
C LEU A 29 -1.56 17.34 3.29
N ALA A 30 -0.91 17.39 2.12
CA ALA A 30 0.21 18.29 1.84
C ALA A 30 -0.13 19.78 2.06
N ARG A 31 -1.38 20.20 1.83
CA ARG A 31 -1.84 21.58 2.09
C ARG A 31 -1.84 21.96 3.57
N GLN A 32 -1.77 21.00 4.49
CA GLN A 32 -1.66 21.25 5.94
C GLN A 32 -0.22 21.55 6.38
N ALA A 33 0.77 21.35 5.51
CA ALA A 33 2.18 21.50 5.86
C ALA A 33 2.55 22.90 6.36
N PRO A 34 2.15 24.02 5.71
CA PRO A 34 2.50 25.36 6.21
C PRO A 34 1.91 25.65 7.59
N GLY A 35 0.66 25.25 7.82
CA GLY A 35 -0.01 25.46 9.11
C GLY A 35 0.62 24.65 10.24
N THR A 36 0.95 23.38 9.98
CA THR A 36 1.62 22.49 10.94
C THR A 36 3.02 23.00 11.26
N ALA A 37 3.79 23.40 10.25
CA ALA A 37 5.12 23.96 10.43
C ALA A 37 5.09 25.26 11.25
N ALA A 38 4.15 26.16 10.96
CA ALA A 38 3.98 27.39 11.74
C ALA A 38 3.59 27.10 13.20
N ALA A 39 2.81 26.06 13.45
CA ALA A 39 2.44 25.66 14.80
C ALA A 39 3.63 25.12 15.60
N LEU A 40 4.44 24.23 15.03
CA LEU A 40 5.63 23.71 15.69
C LEU A 40 6.72 24.78 15.88
N ARG A 41 6.90 25.68 14.92
CA ARG A 41 7.83 26.81 15.08
C ARG A 41 7.47 27.73 16.24
N ARG A 42 6.18 27.97 16.49
CA ARG A 42 5.71 28.76 17.64
C ARG A 42 6.06 28.10 18.99
N GLU A 43 6.24 26.79 19.00
CA GLU A 43 6.63 26.01 20.17
C GLU A 43 8.15 25.85 20.33
N GLY A 44 8.94 26.51 19.47
CA GLY A 44 10.40 26.57 19.55
C GLY A 44 11.16 25.54 18.74
N PHE A 45 10.48 24.72 17.92
CA PHE A 45 11.15 23.76 17.04
C PHE A 45 11.68 24.43 15.76
N GLU A 46 12.86 24.01 15.32
CA GLU A 46 13.28 24.17 13.92
C GLU A 46 12.48 23.18 13.07
N VAL A 47 11.94 23.62 11.92
CA VAL A 47 11.04 22.77 11.13
C VAL A 47 11.46 22.75 9.67
N ILE A 48 11.56 21.54 9.13
CA ILE A 48 11.88 21.25 7.73
C ILE A 48 10.69 20.51 7.14
N VAL A 49 10.18 20.97 6.01
CA VAL A 49 9.07 20.31 5.31
C VAL A 49 9.63 19.56 4.10
N SER A 50 9.41 18.25 4.03
CA SER A 50 9.73 17.46 2.84
C SER A 50 8.88 17.94 1.66
N GLY A 51 9.54 18.32 0.57
CA GLY A 51 8.89 18.71 -0.69
C GLY A 51 8.61 17.53 -1.63
N ASP A 52 9.21 16.37 -1.38
CA ASP A 52 9.06 15.18 -2.23
C ASP A 52 7.66 14.54 -2.10
N PRO A 53 7.21 13.81 -3.13
CA PRO A 53 6.04 12.96 -3.02
C PRO A 53 6.12 11.97 -1.85
N CYS A 54 4.96 11.61 -1.31
CA CYS A 54 4.84 10.60 -0.26
C CYS A 54 3.63 9.71 -0.55
N TYR A 55 3.89 8.45 -0.85
CA TYR A 55 2.86 7.47 -1.20
C TYR A 55 2.45 6.54 -0.05
N GLY A 56 3.24 6.51 1.03
CA GLY A 56 3.05 5.59 2.16
C GLY A 56 4.22 5.62 3.13
N ALA A 57 4.09 4.91 4.25
CA ALA A 57 5.20 4.72 5.20
C ALA A 57 6.39 3.94 4.61
N CYS A 58 6.23 3.32 3.45
CA CYS A 58 7.33 2.69 2.69
C CYS A 58 8.24 3.69 1.95
N ASP A 59 7.95 4.98 2.06
CA ASP A 59 8.67 6.07 1.39
C ASP A 59 8.95 7.18 2.39
N LEU A 60 9.82 6.93 3.37
CA LEU A 60 10.14 7.93 4.38
C LEU A 60 11.03 9.03 3.78
N ALA A 61 10.79 10.28 4.17
CA ALA A 61 11.59 11.45 3.79
C ALA A 61 12.94 11.46 4.53
N LEU A 62 13.74 10.42 4.33
CA LEU A 62 15.02 10.24 5.03
C LEU A 62 16.03 11.34 4.70
N ASP A 63 15.97 11.93 3.50
CA ASP A 63 16.87 13.03 3.15
C ASP A 63 16.51 14.34 3.87
N ALA A 64 15.22 14.61 4.11
CA ALA A 64 14.80 15.71 4.99
C ALA A 64 15.19 15.42 6.46
N LEU A 65 15.05 14.16 6.89
CA LEU A 65 15.43 13.73 8.23
C LEU A 65 16.93 13.86 8.51
N ARG A 66 17.82 13.90 7.50
CA ARG A 66 19.26 14.18 7.72
C ARG A 66 19.52 15.54 8.37
N TYR A 67 18.57 16.46 8.28
CA TYR A 67 18.65 17.81 8.82
C TYR A 67 17.76 18.01 10.06
N ALA A 68 17.16 16.94 10.58
CA ALA A 68 16.24 16.99 11.71
C ALA A 68 16.53 15.88 12.73
N ASP A 69 16.14 16.08 13.99
CA ASP A 69 16.24 15.04 15.01
C ASP A 69 15.16 13.96 14.83
N VAL A 70 13.96 14.38 14.43
CA VAL A 70 12.78 13.50 14.28
C VAL A 70 12.03 13.80 12.98
N LEU A 71 11.56 12.75 12.31
CA LEU A 71 10.60 12.84 11.21
C LEU A 71 9.19 12.58 11.72
N VAL A 72 8.24 13.48 11.44
CA VAL A 72 6.81 13.24 11.62
C VAL A 72 6.21 12.88 10.26
N HIS A 73 5.76 11.63 10.15
CA HIS A 73 5.17 11.05 8.95
C HIS A 73 3.65 10.94 9.10
N PHE A 74 2.92 11.73 8.33
CA PHE A 74 1.45 11.81 8.44
C PHE A 74 0.73 10.80 7.54
N GLY A 75 -0.46 10.39 7.96
CA GLY A 75 -1.43 9.65 7.16
C GLY A 75 -1.29 8.12 7.18
N HIS A 76 -0.13 7.58 7.55
CA HIS A 76 0.13 6.14 7.45
C HIS A 76 0.61 5.54 8.77
N ALA A 77 0.26 4.26 8.97
CA ALA A 77 0.85 3.41 10.01
C ALA A 77 2.25 2.94 9.58
N PRO A 78 3.14 2.59 10.54
CA PRO A 78 4.48 2.10 10.24
C PRO A 78 4.45 0.82 9.41
N VAL A 79 5.35 0.74 8.44
CA VAL A 79 5.73 -0.52 7.73
C VAL A 79 7.11 -1.02 8.15
N GLU A 80 7.85 -0.19 8.88
CA GLU A 80 9.11 -0.47 9.56
C GLU A 80 9.18 0.46 10.78
N GLU A 81 9.70 -0.02 11.90
CA GLU A 81 9.87 0.80 13.11
C GLU A 81 11.21 1.54 13.08
N ARG A 82 11.18 2.84 13.42
CA ARG A 82 12.38 3.68 13.54
C ARG A 82 12.26 4.61 14.74
N SER A 83 13.30 4.64 15.57
CA SER A 83 13.32 5.43 16.81
C SER A 83 13.17 6.94 16.57
N ASN A 84 13.68 7.45 15.45
CA ASN A 84 13.62 8.86 15.07
C ASN A 84 12.46 9.19 14.13
N VAL A 85 11.42 8.34 14.06
CA VAL A 85 10.21 8.61 13.27
C VAL A 85 8.97 8.56 14.18
N ILE A 86 8.08 9.54 14.02
CA ILE A 86 6.74 9.58 14.59
C ILE A 86 5.76 9.34 13.44
N TYR A 87 4.96 8.29 13.54
CA TYR A 87 3.86 8.04 12.61
C TYR A 87 2.58 8.66 13.18
N GLU A 88 1.87 9.43 12.35
CA GLU A 88 0.58 10.07 12.66
C GLU A 88 -0.49 9.59 11.67
N PRO A 89 -1.04 8.38 11.83
CA PRO A 89 -2.12 7.88 10.97
C PRO A 89 -3.35 8.78 11.07
N VAL A 90 -3.99 9.08 9.93
CA VAL A 90 -5.24 9.85 9.91
C VAL A 90 -6.41 8.89 9.85
N ARG A 91 -7.37 9.11 10.76
CA ARG A 91 -8.58 8.31 10.92
C ARG A 91 -9.78 9.05 10.36
N PHE A 92 -10.70 8.30 9.75
CA PHE A 92 -11.96 8.81 9.23
C PHE A 92 -13.11 7.98 9.75
N ASP A 93 -14.08 8.68 10.35
CA ASP A 93 -15.30 8.07 10.86
C ASP A 93 -16.36 7.95 9.77
N PHE A 94 -17.19 6.92 9.89
CA PHE A 94 -18.41 6.74 9.12
C PHE A 94 -19.45 6.02 9.99
N ASP A 95 -20.72 6.11 9.59
CA ASP A 95 -21.78 5.37 10.28
C ASP A 95 -21.74 3.89 9.89
N VAL A 96 -21.45 3.02 10.87
CA VAL A 96 -21.37 1.57 10.68
C VAL A 96 -22.67 0.93 10.19
N THR A 97 -23.81 1.63 10.28
CA THR A 97 -25.08 1.15 9.71
C THR A 97 -25.02 0.94 8.20
N VAL A 98 -24.06 1.56 7.49
CA VAL A 98 -23.81 1.33 6.06
C VAL A 98 -23.53 -0.15 5.74
N LEU A 99 -23.03 -0.93 6.71
CA LEU A 99 -22.80 -2.38 6.58
C LEU A 99 -24.08 -3.15 6.22
N GLU A 100 -25.27 -2.61 6.48
CA GLU A 100 -26.53 -3.20 6.03
C GLU A 100 -26.53 -3.48 4.52
N LYS A 101 -25.84 -2.63 3.73
CA LYS A 101 -25.71 -2.77 2.27
C LYS A 101 -24.88 -3.97 1.85
N ALA A 102 -23.97 -4.46 2.69
CA ALA A 102 -23.16 -5.64 2.40
C ALA A 102 -23.91 -6.95 2.70
N LEU A 103 -24.90 -6.95 3.62
CA LEU A 103 -25.57 -8.18 4.06
C LEU A 103 -26.18 -9.02 2.92
N PRO A 104 -26.86 -8.44 1.91
CA PRO A 104 -27.40 -9.22 0.80
C PRO A 104 -26.32 -9.83 -0.11
N LEU A 105 -25.10 -9.31 -0.06
CA LEU A 105 -23.96 -9.76 -0.85
C LEU A 105 -23.13 -10.85 -0.15
N LEU A 106 -23.31 -11.03 1.17
CA LEU A 106 -22.62 -12.03 1.96
C LEU A 106 -23.37 -13.35 1.89
N THR A 107 -22.61 -14.44 1.75
CA THR A 107 -23.14 -15.79 1.61
C THR A 107 -22.75 -16.68 2.79
N ALA A 108 -21.68 -16.34 3.50
CA ALA A 108 -21.20 -17.06 4.67
C ALA A 108 -21.63 -16.38 5.97
N ARG A 109 -21.69 -17.17 7.04
CA ARG A 109 -21.95 -16.71 8.41
C ARG A 109 -20.68 -16.36 9.17
N ARG A 110 -19.53 -16.85 8.72
CA ARG A 110 -18.21 -16.52 9.24
C ARG A 110 -17.38 -15.93 8.11
N ILE A 111 -16.94 -14.69 8.26
CA ILE A 111 -16.23 -13.94 7.22
C ILE A 111 -14.96 -13.32 7.78
N GLY A 112 -13.98 -13.08 6.91
CA GLY A 112 -12.86 -12.18 7.22
C GLY A 112 -13.31 -10.72 7.15
N LEU A 113 -12.83 -9.86 8.03
CA LEU A 113 -13.09 -8.42 8.00
C LEU A 113 -11.78 -7.65 7.93
N VAL A 114 -11.62 -6.88 6.86
CA VAL A 114 -10.41 -6.09 6.61
C VAL A 114 -10.74 -4.69 6.08
N THR A 115 -9.81 -3.75 6.30
CA THR A 115 -9.94 -2.37 5.85
C THR A 115 -8.55 -1.72 5.69
N THR A 116 -8.51 -0.44 5.34
CA THR A 116 -7.28 0.36 5.28
C THR A 116 -7.06 1.11 6.59
N VAL A 117 -5.84 1.61 6.81
CA VAL A 117 -5.42 2.32 8.04
C VAL A 117 -6.38 3.45 8.48
N GLN A 118 -7.12 4.04 7.54
CA GLN A 118 -8.05 5.14 7.83
C GLN A 118 -9.28 4.71 8.64
N HIS A 119 -9.60 3.41 8.68
CA HIS A 119 -10.83 2.87 9.27
C HIS A 119 -10.59 1.72 10.26
N VAL A 120 -9.33 1.34 10.50
CA VAL A 120 -9.01 0.22 11.41
C VAL A 120 -9.57 0.43 12.83
N HIS A 121 -9.71 1.69 13.27
CA HIS A 121 -10.30 2.02 14.58
C HIS A 121 -11.80 1.70 14.67
N LEU A 122 -12.48 1.48 13.55
CA LEU A 122 -13.89 1.11 13.49
C LEU A 122 -14.12 -0.41 13.39
N LEU A 123 -13.06 -1.23 13.24
CA LEU A 123 -13.20 -2.68 13.04
C LEU A 123 -13.98 -3.37 14.17
N GLY A 124 -13.78 -2.92 15.43
CA GLY A 124 -14.56 -3.44 16.56
C GLY A 124 -16.05 -3.13 16.45
N ALA A 125 -16.41 -1.90 16.06
CA ALA A 125 -17.80 -1.50 15.87
C ALA A 125 -18.44 -2.21 14.67
N MET A 126 -17.70 -2.37 13.58
CA MET A 126 -18.14 -3.13 12.41
C MET A 126 -18.40 -4.61 12.77
N ALA A 127 -17.49 -5.25 13.52
CA ALA A 127 -17.64 -6.63 13.94
C ALA A 127 -18.85 -6.83 14.86
N ALA A 128 -19.08 -5.92 15.82
CA ALA A 128 -20.27 -5.95 16.68
C ALA A 128 -21.57 -5.81 15.87
N TYR A 129 -21.61 -4.87 14.93
CA TYR A 129 -22.77 -4.65 14.08
C TYR A 129 -23.14 -5.90 13.24
N LEU A 130 -22.13 -6.59 12.69
CA LEU A 130 -22.29 -7.84 11.95
C LEU A 130 -22.71 -9.00 12.87
N HIS A 131 -22.15 -9.06 14.08
CA HIS A 131 -22.49 -10.07 15.07
C HIS A 131 -23.99 -10.03 15.45
N ASP A 132 -24.56 -8.84 15.65
CA ASP A 132 -25.99 -8.65 15.94
C ASP A 132 -26.90 -9.16 14.81
N ARG A 133 -26.35 -9.27 13.59
CA ARG A 133 -26.99 -9.82 12.39
C ARG A 133 -26.62 -11.28 12.14
N ARG A 134 -26.03 -11.95 13.13
CA ARG A 134 -25.59 -13.35 13.11
C ARG A 134 -24.53 -13.60 12.03
N ILE A 135 -23.56 -12.69 11.91
CA ILE A 135 -22.37 -12.83 11.08
C ILE A 135 -21.15 -12.69 11.99
N GLU A 136 -20.36 -13.75 12.11
CA GLU A 136 -19.07 -13.75 12.81
C GLU A 136 -18.01 -13.11 11.91
N ALA A 137 -17.56 -11.91 12.27
CA ALA A 137 -16.53 -11.17 11.55
C ALA A 137 -15.16 -11.38 12.20
N VAL A 138 -14.24 -12.05 11.50
CA VAL A 138 -12.89 -12.36 11.96
C VAL A 138 -11.95 -11.23 11.56
N VAL A 139 -11.46 -10.49 12.57
CA VAL A 139 -10.38 -9.51 12.41
C VAL A 139 -9.07 -10.16 12.83
N ALA A 140 -8.23 -10.52 11.87
CA ALA A 140 -6.98 -11.23 12.12
C ALA A 140 -5.78 -10.28 12.21
N PRO A 141 -4.69 -10.66 12.91
CA PRO A 141 -3.44 -9.91 12.90
C PRO A 141 -2.84 -9.89 11.49
N GLY A 142 -2.14 -8.81 11.15
CA GLY A 142 -1.30 -8.75 9.95
C GLY A 142 0.11 -9.28 10.22
N ASP A 143 1.09 -8.74 9.52
CA ASP A 143 2.52 -9.10 9.64
C ASP A 143 3.39 -7.88 10.01
N GLY A 144 4.72 -8.03 9.95
CA GLY A 144 5.64 -6.93 10.24
C GLY A 144 5.45 -5.68 9.37
N ARG A 145 4.85 -5.81 8.18
CA ARG A 145 4.54 -4.70 7.28
C ARG A 145 3.17 -4.08 7.55
N THR A 146 2.26 -4.86 8.14
CA THR A 146 0.89 -4.47 8.51
C THR A 146 0.60 -4.82 9.97
N PRO A 147 1.22 -4.11 10.94
CA PRO A 147 1.15 -4.52 12.35
C PRO A 147 -0.24 -4.35 12.99
N ILE A 148 -1.16 -3.61 12.36
CA ILE A 148 -2.50 -3.37 12.90
C ILE A 148 -3.46 -4.48 12.42
N PRO A 149 -4.18 -5.17 13.32
CA PRO A 149 -5.16 -6.19 12.94
C PRO A 149 -6.21 -5.68 11.95
N GLY A 150 -6.54 -6.50 10.96
CA GLY A 150 -7.49 -6.19 9.89
C GLY A 150 -7.00 -5.15 8.88
N GLN A 151 -5.79 -4.60 9.02
CA GLN A 151 -5.23 -3.66 8.05
C GLN A 151 -4.69 -4.40 6.83
N VAL A 152 -5.08 -3.96 5.63
CA VAL A 152 -4.43 -4.32 4.37
C VAL A 152 -3.71 -3.13 3.74
N LEU A 153 -2.73 -3.41 2.91
CA LEU A 153 -2.06 -2.45 2.03
C LEU A 153 -2.19 -2.93 0.59
N GLY A 154 -1.96 -2.03 -0.37
CA GLY A 154 -1.88 -2.42 -1.78
C GLY A 154 -0.66 -3.29 -2.14
N CYS A 155 0.13 -3.72 -1.16
CA CYS A 155 1.27 -4.60 -1.34
C CYS A 155 1.35 -5.69 -0.26
N ASN A 156 0.34 -5.82 0.58
CA ASN A 156 0.33 -6.81 1.66
C ASN A 156 -1.10 -7.14 2.07
N PHE A 157 -1.48 -8.41 1.91
CA PHE A 157 -2.78 -8.96 2.24
C PHE A 157 -2.69 -10.01 3.36
N ALA A 158 -1.65 -9.96 4.19
CA ALA A 158 -1.39 -10.93 5.25
C ALA A 158 -2.56 -11.02 6.24
N ALA A 159 -3.09 -9.86 6.69
CA ALA A 159 -4.24 -9.82 7.59
C ALA A 159 -5.49 -10.50 6.99
N ALA A 160 -5.73 -10.34 5.68
CA ALA A 160 -6.85 -10.99 4.99
C ALA A 160 -6.65 -12.51 4.94
N ARG A 161 -5.44 -12.97 4.60
CA ARG A 161 -5.09 -14.40 4.56
C ARG A 161 -5.20 -15.05 5.95
N ALA A 162 -4.76 -14.35 6.99
CA ALA A 162 -4.77 -14.83 8.37
C ALA A 162 -6.18 -15.04 8.94
N THR A 163 -7.24 -14.48 8.32
CA THR A 163 -8.62 -14.77 8.73
C THR A 163 -9.00 -16.24 8.53
N GLY A 164 -8.36 -16.93 7.56
CA GLY A 164 -8.71 -18.29 7.16
C GLY A 164 -10.16 -18.44 6.72
N ALA A 165 -10.80 -17.36 6.26
CA ALA A 165 -12.19 -17.34 5.85
C ALA A 165 -12.32 -17.48 4.32
N ASP A 166 -13.31 -18.25 3.87
CA ASP A 166 -13.62 -18.44 2.45
C ASP A 166 -14.37 -17.23 1.84
N GLU A 167 -14.88 -16.34 2.69
CA GLU A 167 -15.50 -15.07 2.30
C GLU A 167 -14.95 -13.92 3.15
N ILE A 168 -14.63 -12.79 2.51
CA ILE A 168 -14.00 -11.63 3.14
C ILE A 168 -14.80 -10.37 2.78
N LEU A 169 -15.12 -9.55 3.78
CA LEU A 169 -15.63 -8.20 3.61
C LEU A 169 -14.47 -7.21 3.72
N PHE A 170 -14.22 -6.49 2.63
CA PHE A 170 -13.38 -5.30 2.62
C PHE A 170 -14.27 -4.06 2.75
N VAL A 171 -14.02 -3.22 3.74
CA VAL A 171 -14.70 -1.92 3.91
C VAL A 171 -13.73 -0.81 3.59
N GLY A 172 -14.01 0.00 2.58
CA GLY A 172 -13.14 1.10 2.17
C GLY A 172 -13.38 1.51 0.72
N THR A 173 -12.71 2.58 0.31
CA THR A 173 -12.86 3.12 -1.05
C THR A 173 -11.92 2.46 -2.05
N GLY A 174 -12.32 2.52 -3.32
CA GLY A 174 -11.51 2.04 -4.45
C GLY A 174 -11.50 0.53 -4.65
N VAL A 175 -10.98 0.10 -5.79
CA VAL A 175 -11.09 -1.30 -6.26
C VAL A 175 -9.82 -2.12 -6.08
N PHE A 176 -8.67 -1.47 -5.87
CA PHE A 176 -7.38 -2.16 -5.88
C PHE A 176 -7.21 -3.17 -4.73
N HIS A 177 -7.45 -2.73 -3.48
CA HIS A 177 -7.34 -3.60 -2.31
C HIS A 177 -8.25 -4.85 -2.40
N PRO A 178 -9.57 -4.72 -2.70
CA PRO A 178 -10.42 -5.89 -2.81
C PRO A 178 -9.99 -6.87 -3.90
N ILE A 179 -9.56 -6.37 -5.07
CA ILE A 179 -9.03 -7.23 -6.15
C ILE A 179 -7.76 -7.95 -5.69
N GLY A 180 -6.87 -7.24 -4.99
CA GLY A 180 -5.66 -7.83 -4.45
C GLY A 180 -5.94 -8.90 -3.40
N ILE A 181 -6.90 -8.68 -2.50
CA ILE A 181 -7.37 -9.71 -1.55
C ILE A 181 -7.88 -10.93 -2.31
N ARG A 182 -8.74 -10.74 -3.32
CA ARG A 182 -9.32 -11.82 -4.13
C ARG A 182 -8.24 -12.70 -4.76
N LEU A 183 -7.17 -12.09 -5.29
CA LEU A 183 -6.04 -12.80 -5.88
C LEU A 183 -5.14 -13.47 -4.83
N ALA A 184 -4.87 -12.80 -3.71
CA ALA A 184 -3.92 -13.26 -2.69
C ALA A 184 -4.47 -14.37 -1.79
N THR A 185 -5.79 -14.46 -1.60
CA THR A 185 -6.43 -15.44 -0.71
C THR A 185 -7.25 -16.49 -1.44
N ARG A 186 -7.62 -16.23 -2.71
CA ARG A 186 -8.63 -17.00 -3.46
C ARG A 186 -10.02 -17.07 -2.80
N ALA A 187 -10.24 -16.35 -1.69
CA ALA A 187 -11.55 -16.23 -1.05
C ALA A 187 -12.51 -15.40 -1.91
N ARG A 188 -13.81 -15.56 -1.68
CA ARG A 188 -14.83 -14.64 -2.19
C ARG A 188 -14.68 -13.30 -1.46
N VAL A 189 -14.69 -12.19 -2.19
CA VAL A 189 -14.54 -10.86 -1.59
C VAL A 189 -15.76 -10.00 -1.90
N VAL A 190 -16.35 -9.42 -0.86
CA VAL A 190 -17.30 -8.31 -0.97
C VAL A 190 -16.56 -7.03 -0.65
N ALA A 191 -16.63 -6.03 -1.52
CA ALA A 191 -16.17 -4.68 -1.25
C ALA A 191 -17.36 -3.80 -0.88
N LEU A 192 -17.22 -2.95 0.12
CA LEU A 192 -18.21 -1.95 0.51
C LEU A 192 -17.53 -0.59 0.65
N ASP A 193 -17.98 0.40 -0.12
CA ASP A 193 -17.60 1.79 0.08
C ASP A 193 -18.44 2.38 1.23
N PRO A 194 -17.81 2.78 2.36
CA PRO A 194 -18.56 3.24 3.53
C PRO A 194 -19.19 4.62 3.37
N TYR A 195 -18.86 5.36 2.31
CA TYR A 195 -19.36 6.72 2.07
C TYR A 195 -20.48 6.74 1.03
N THR A 196 -20.38 5.94 -0.03
CA THR A 196 -21.44 5.84 -1.05
C THR A 196 -22.46 4.76 -0.71
N GLY A 197 -22.07 3.78 0.12
CA GLY A 197 -22.87 2.58 0.40
C GLY A 197 -22.93 1.60 -0.77
N GLU A 198 -22.16 1.84 -1.82
CA GLU A 198 -22.02 0.90 -2.95
C GLU A 198 -21.23 -0.32 -2.49
N GLY A 199 -21.81 -1.50 -2.70
CA GLY A 199 -21.14 -2.77 -2.42
C GLY A 199 -21.25 -3.71 -3.61
N ASP A 200 -20.20 -4.46 -3.88
CA ASP A 200 -20.15 -5.43 -4.98
C ASP A 200 -19.26 -6.63 -4.66
N VAL A 201 -19.49 -7.73 -5.37
CA VAL A 201 -18.66 -8.93 -5.34
C VAL A 201 -17.51 -8.74 -6.30
N VAL A 202 -16.29 -8.96 -5.81
CA VAL A 202 -15.08 -8.58 -6.53
C VAL A 202 -14.74 -9.61 -7.61
N ASP A 203 -14.69 -9.16 -8.86
CA ASP A 203 -14.14 -9.89 -10.00
C ASP A 203 -12.69 -9.47 -10.29
N ALA A 204 -11.75 -10.41 -10.13
CA ALA A 204 -10.34 -10.19 -10.43
C ALA A 204 -9.93 -10.64 -11.86
N ASP A 205 -10.79 -11.36 -12.58
CA ASP A 205 -10.45 -11.95 -13.87
C ASP A 205 -10.17 -10.87 -14.92
N ARG A 206 -10.89 -9.74 -14.82
CA ARG A 206 -10.64 -8.58 -15.68
C ARG A 206 -9.22 -8.06 -15.54
N LEU A 207 -8.68 -8.03 -14.32
CA LEU A 207 -7.29 -7.63 -14.08
C LEU A 207 -6.34 -8.67 -14.69
N VAL A 208 -6.53 -9.96 -14.39
CA VAL A 208 -5.68 -11.05 -14.90
C VAL A 208 -5.63 -11.07 -16.43
N ARG A 209 -6.77 -10.93 -17.11
CA ARG A 209 -6.83 -10.82 -18.59
C ARG A 209 -6.04 -9.62 -19.12
N ARG A 210 -6.12 -8.46 -18.47
CA ARG A 210 -5.33 -7.28 -18.85
C ARG A 210 -3.84 -7.53 -18.67
N ARG A 211 -3.46 -8.19 -17.57
CA ARG A 211 -2.07 -8.53 -17.28
C ARG A 211 -1.50 -9.54 -18.27
N ALA A 212 -2.28 -10.54 -18.70
CA ALA A 212 -1.91 -11.44 -19.80
C ALA A 212 -1.56 -10.67 -21.08
N ALA A 213 -2.36 -9.68 -21.46
CA ALA A 213 -2.07 -8.84 -22.62
C ALA A 213 -0.81 -7.97 -22.46
N VAL A 214 -0.48 -7.53 -21.23
CA VAL A 214 0.75 -6.78 -20.95
C VAL A 214 1.98 -7.69 -21.06
N MET A 215 1.92 -8.91 -20.51
CA MET A 215 2.98 -9.90 -20.67
C MET A 215 3.22 -10.25 -22.14
N GLU A 216 2.15 -10.42 -22.92
CA GLU A 216 2.30 -10.73 -24.34
C GLU A 216 2.99 -9.60 -25.10
N LYS A 217 2.66 -8.33 -24.81
CA LYS A 217 3.38 -7.17 -25.37
C LYS A 217 4.84 -7.11 -24.96
N ALA A 218 5.18 -7.66 -23.80
CA ALA A 218 6.55 -7.67 -23.28
C ALA A 218 7.38 -8.85 -23.80
N ARG A 219 6.75 -9.93 -24.29
CA ARG A 219 7.39 -11.22 -24.64
C ARG A 219 8.64 -11.07 -25.51
N ASP A 220 8.54 -10.24 -26.54
CA ASP A 220 9.60 -10.06 -27.54
C ASP A 220 10.45 -8.80 -27.30
N ALA A 221 10.42 -8.25 -26.07
CA ALA A 221 11.27 -7.11 -25.74
C ALA A 221 12.76 -7.46 -25.92
N ALA A 222 13.49 -6.55 -26.58
CA ALA A 222 14.92 -6.73 -26.83
C ALA A 222 15.75 -6.71 -25.53
N ASN A 223 15.29 -5.97 -24.52
CA ASN A 223 15.89 -5.87 -23.20
C ASN A 223 14.83 -5.54 -22.14
N TYR A 224 15.12 -5.92 -20.90
CA TYR A 224 14.27 -5.73 -19.73
C TYR A 224 15.00 -4.92 -18.67
N GLY A 225 14.40 -3.82 -18.21
CA GLY A 225 14.88 -3.07 -17.05
C GLY A 225 14.26 -3.62 -15.75
N ILE A 226 15.04 -4.29 -14.91
CA ILE A 226 14.60 -4.77 -13.60
C ILE A 226 14.73 -3.63 -12.59
N LEU A 227 13.61 -2.97 -12.30
CA LEU A 227 13.53 -1.79 -11.44
C LEU A 227 13.75 -2.16 -9.98
N VAL A 228 14.65 -1.45 -9.30
CA VAL A 228 14.87 -1.51 -7.85
C VAL A 228 14.64 -0.13 -7.26
N SER A 229 13.66 0.00 -6.36
CA SER A 229 13.44 1.27 -5.66
C SER A 229 14.49 1.52 -4.57
N THR A 230 14.92 2.77 -4.45
CA THR A 230 15.76 3.22 -3.33
C THR A 230 14.95 3.73 -2.12
N LYS A 231 13.61 3.83 -2.25
CA LYS A 231 12.68 4.21 -1.15
C LYS A 231 12.79 3.22 0.03
N SER A 232 12.65 3.72 1.26
CA SER A 232 13.04 2.98 2.48
C SER A 232 12.39 1.61 2.62
N GLY A 233 11.09 1.49 2.31
CA GLY A 233 10.32 0.26 2.45
C GLY A 233 10.04 -0.48 1.14
N GLN A 234 10.73 -0.15 0.02
CA GLN A 234 10.49 -0.73 -1.31
C GLN A 234 11.73 -1.39 -1.94
N ARG A 235 12.83 -1.52 -1.19
CA ARG A 235 14.09 -2.04 -1.73
C ARG A 235 14.11 -3.57 -1.74
N ARG A 236 13.90 -4.19 -2.91
CA ARG A 236 13.97 -5.65 -3.10
C ARG A 236 15.15 -6.08 -4.00
N MET A 237 16.37 -5.67 -3.65
CA MET A 237 17.58 -5.92 -4.46
C MET A 237 17.84 -7.41 -4.71
N ASP A 238 17.64 -8.28 -3.72
CA ASP A 238 17.89 -9.71 -3.89
C ASP A 238 16.86 -10.38 -4.81
N LEU A 239 15.60 -9.92 -4.77
CA LEU A 239 14.60 -10.35 -5.75
C LEU A 239 15.00 -9.87 -7.16
N ALA A 240 15.40 -8.62 -7.31
CA ALA A 240 15.82 -8.08 -8.59
C ALA A 240 17.00 -8.83 -9.19
N ARG A 241 18.01 -9.19 -8.37
CA ARG A 241 19.13 -10.03 -8.81
C ARG A 241 18.69 -11.41 -9.28
N ARG A 242 17.74 -12.05 -8.57
CA ARG A 242 17.18 -13.34 -9.00
C ARG A 242 16.46 -13.22 -10.34
N LEU A 243 15.63 -12.19 -10.51
CA LEU A 243 14.91 -11.95 -11.77
C LEU A 243 15.88 -11.66 -12.92
N ALA A 244 16.89 -10.82 -12.68
CA ALA A 244 17.91 -10.52 -13.69
C ALA A 244 18.67 -11.77 -14.15
N ALA A 245 18.82 -12.79 -13.30
CA ALA A 245 19.46 -14.05 -13.68
C ALA A 245 18.58 -14.97 -14.55
N LEU A 246 17.28 -14.68 -14.72
CA LEU A 246 16.37 -15.48 -15.55
C LEU A 246 16.53 -15.22 -17.06
N SER A 247 17.21 -14.14 -17.45
CA SER A 247 17.36 -13.75 -18.84
C SER A 247 18.64 -12.95 -19.07
N ASP A 248 19.38 -13.27 -20.13
CA ASP A 248 20.56 -12.52 -20.58
C ASP A 248 20.23 -11.08 -21.05
N ARG A 249 18.94 -10.81 -21.30
CA ARG A 249 18.39 -9.51 -21.69
C ARG A 249 17.94 -8.65 -20.51
N ALA A 250 18.09 -9.12 -19.27
CA ALA A 250 17.61 -8.42 -18.08
C ALA A 250 18.73 -7.66 -17.34
N PHE A 251 18.50 -6.37 -17.06
CA PHE A 251 19.48 -5.47 -16.46
C PHE A 251 18.91 -4.78 -15.23
N LEU A 252 19.70 -4.67 -14.16
CA LEU A 252 19.28 -3.96 -12.94
C LEU A 252 19.23 -2.45 -13.18
N VAL A 253 18.13 -1.81 -12.79
CA VAL A 253 17.91 -0.36 -12.89
C VAL A 253 17.48 0.16 -11.54
N ALA A 254 18.28 1.03 -10.91
CA ALA A 254 17.94 1.63 -9.62
C ALA A 254 17.29 3.00 -9.81
N MET A 255 16.13 3.22 -9.19
CA MET A 255 15.38 4.48 -9.26
C MET A 255 14.82 4.86 -7.90
N ARG A 256 14.74 6.16 -7.57
CA ARG A 256 14.02 6.61 -6.38
C ARG A 256 12.54 6.77 -6.70
N GLU A 257 12.24 7.67 -7.63
CA GLU A 257 10.92 7.81 -8.24
C GLU A 257 10.84 6.96 -9.49
N VAL A 258 9.74 6.24 -9.70
CA VAL A 258 9.56 5.45 -10.93
C VAL A 258 8.69 6.28 -11.85
N SER A 259 9.34 7.06 -12.71
CA SER A 259 8.66 8.02 -13.58
C SER A 259 8.61 7.56 -15.05
N PRO A 260 7.50 7.81 -15.78
CA PRO A 260 7.43 7.51 -17.21
C PRO A 260 8.50 8.20 -18.06
N GLY A 261 8.91 9.42 -17.68
CA GLY A 261 9.92 10.19 -18.41
C GLY A 261 11.31 9.55 -18.34
N GLU A 262 11.78 9.23 -17.13
CA GLU A 262 13.08 8.56 -16.97
C GLU A 262 13.09 7.18 -17.63
N MET A 263 11.97 6.45 -17.57
CA MET A 263 11.85 5.16 -18.25
C MET A 263 11.90 5.26 -19.78
N LEU A 264 11.38 6.35 -20.34
CA LEU A 264 11.49 6.64 -21.77
C LEU A 264 12.94 6.95 -22.15
N ASP A 265 13.61 7.80 -21.37
CA ASP A 265 15.00 8.21 -21.61
C ASP A 265 15.97 7.03 -21.54
N LEU A 266 15.72 6.07 -20.64
CA LEU A 266 16.51 4.84 -20.51
C LEU A 266 16.28 3.84 -21.65
N GLY A 267 15.13 3.90 -22.33
CA GLY A 267 14.90 3.18 -23.60
C GLY A 267 14.79 1.65 -23.51
N PHE A 268 14.51 1.05 -22.35
CA PHE A 268 14.26 -0.39 -22.27
C PHE A 268 12.94 -0.79 -22.95
N GLY A 269 12.92 -1.96 -23.60
CA GLY A 269 11.74 -2.46 -24.33
C GLY A 269 10.59 -2.89 -23.41
N ALA A 270 10.90 -3.32 -22.19
CA ALA A 270 9.95 -3.55 -21.11
C ALA A 270 10.66 -3.38 -19.76
N TYR A 271 9.89 -3.21 -18.69
CA TYR A 271 10.42 -3.16 -17.33
C TYR A 271 9.79 -4.24 -16.45
N VAL A 272 10.52 -4.65 -15.41
CA VAL A 272 10.04 -5.53 -14.35
C VAL A 272 10.14 -4.77 -13.03
N ASN A 273 9.00 -4.58 -12.39
CA ASN A 273 8.86 -3.72 -11.23
C ASN A 273 9.07 -4.49 -9.93
N THR A 274 10.24 -4.33 -9.30
CA THR A 274 10.46 -4.80 -7.92
C THR A 274 10.20 -3.72 -6.86
N ALA A 275 9.71 -2.54 -7.25
CA ALA A 275 9.33 -1.45 -6.34
C ALA A 275 7.89 -1.65 -5.78
N CYS A 276 7.07 -0.60 -5.71
CA CYS A 276 5.67 -0.68 -5.30
C CYS A 276 4.84 -1.49 -6.32
N PRO A 277 4.13 -2.58 -5.92
CA PRO A 277 3.37 -3.42 -6.85
C PRO A 277 2.30 -2.65 -7.64
N ARG A 278 1.69 -1.63 -7.00
CA ARG A 278 0.65 -0.81 -7.63
C ARG A 278 1.12 -0.11 -8.92
N LEU A 279 2.41 0.13 -9.10
CA LEU A 279 2.92 0.76 -10.32
C LEU A 279 2.63 -0.11 -11.55
N ALA A 280 2.86 -1.42 -11.47
CA ALA A 280 2.61 -2.33 -12.58
C ALA A 280 1.12 -2.60 -12.81
N TYR A 281 0.28 -2.46 -11.78
CA TYR A 281 -1.15 -2.75 -11.89
C TYR A 281 -1.99 -1.51 -12.23
N ASP A 282 -1.93 -0.47 -11.38
CA ASP A 282 -2.75 0.74 -11.50
C ASP A 282 -2.16 1.72 -12.52
N ASP A 283 -0.84 1.91 -12.49
CA ASP A 283 -0.16 2.95 -13.28
C ASP A 283 0.34 2.47 -14.64
N GLN A 284 0.10 1.21 -15.01
CA GLN A 284 0.53 0.62 -16.29
C GLN A 284 0.21 1.52 -17.50
N VAL A 285 -0.97 2.15 -17.50
CA VAL A 285 -1.43 3.01 -18.59
C VAL A 285 -0.62 4.30 -18.76
N ARG A 286 0.13 4.70 -17.74
CA ARG A 286 0.97 5.90 -17.73
C ARG A 286 2.39 5.63 -18.23
N PHE A 287 2.82 4.37 -18.26
CA PHE A 287 4.16 4.00 -18.66
C PHE A 287 4.29 3.85 -20.18
N PRO A 288 5.46 4.21 -20.75
CA PRO A 288 5.65 4.21 -22.21
C PRO A 288 5.75 2.79 -22.79
N VAL A 289 6.04 1.80 -21.95
CA VAL A 289 6.28 0.41 -22.32
C VAL A 289 5.62 -0.54 -21.29
N PRO A 290 5.47 -1.85 -21.59
CA PRO A 290 4.99 -2.82 -20.62
C PRO A 290 5.80 -2.81 -19.31
N VAL A 291 5.10 -2.85 -18.18
CA VAL A 291 5.71 -2.97 -16.84
C VAL A 291 5.16 -4.22 -16.19
N LEU A 292 5.99 -5.24 -16.05
CA LEU A 292 5.66 -6.52 -15.45
C LEU A 292 5.91 -6.50 -13.95
N THR A 293 5.21 -7.36 -13.23
CA THR A 293 5.53 -7.71 -11.85
C THR A 293 6.52 -8.89 -11.80
N PRO A 294 7.11 -9.18 -10.64
CA PRO A 294 7.98 -10.34 -10.48
C PRO A 294 7.32 -11.67 -10.90
N PRO A 295 6.09 -12.02 -10.44
CA PRO A 295 5.46 -13.28 -10.87
C PRO A 295 5.19 -13.34 -12.38
N GLU A 296 4.85 -12.22 -12.99
CA GLU A 296 4.61 -12.14 -14.44
C GLU A 296 5.89 -12.33 -15.25
N PHE A 297 7.01 -11.77 -14.78
CA PHE A 297 8.31 -11.98 -15.43
C PHE A 297 8.82 -13.42 -15.25
N GLU A 298 8.59 -14.01 -14.07
CA GLU A 298 8.86 -15.44 -13.85
C GLU A 298 8.07 -16.31 -14.83
N ILE A 299 6.78 -16.02 -15.06
CA ILE A 299 5.95 -16.72 -16.05
C ILE A 299 6.50 -16.53 -17.46
N LEU A 300 6.84 -15.29 -17.83
CA LEU A 300 7.39 -14.98 -19.16
C LEU A 300 8.69 -15.76 -19.43
N CYS A 301 9.55 -15.89 -18.41
CA CYS A 301 10.81 -16.65 -18.49
C CYS A 301 10.65 -18.16 -18.29
N GLY A 302 9.44 -18.67 -18.04
CA GLY A 302 9.20 -20.10 -17.79
C GLY A 302 9.68 -20.60 -16.42
N ALA A 303 9.93 -19.71 -15.47
CA ALA A 303 10.30 -20.03 -14.08
C ALA A 303 9.08 -20.24 -13.17
N ARG A 304 7.88 -19.90 -13.64
CA ARG A 304 6.59 -20.07 -12.96
C ARG A 304 5.54 -20.48 -13.98
N ASP A 305 4.64 -21.40 -13.59
CA ASP A 305 3.50 -21.77 -14.42
C ASP A 305 2.37 -20.71 -14.35
N TRP A 306 1.62 -20.56 -15.44
CA TRP A 306 0.51 -19.61 -15.52
C TRP A 306 -0.56 -19.85 -14.44
N ASP A 307 -0.82 -21.12 -14.13
CA ASP A 307 -1.83 -21.52 -13.13
C ASP A 307 -1.44 -21.08 -11.69
N ASP A 308 -0.16 -20.76 -11.49
CA ASP A 308 0.41 -20.22 -10.25
C ASP A 308 0.52 -18.68 -10.27
N TYR A 309 -0.21 -18.00 -11.16
CA TYR A 309 -0.31 -16.55 -11.17
C TYR A 309 -0.76 -16.04 -9.78
N THR A 310 -0.04 -15.04 -9.28
CA THR A 310 -0.33 -14.41 -8.01
C THR A 310 -0.05 -12.92 -8.07
N ILE A 311 -0.67 -12.17 -7.16
CA ILE A 311 -0.38 -10.75 -7.00
C ILE A 311 0.97 -10.54 -6.31
N ASP A 312 1.73 -9.55 -6.76
CA ASP A 312 3.00 -9.20 -6.13
C ASP A 312 2.81 -8.56 -4.74
N GLU A 313 3.49 -9.10 -3.74
CA GLU A 313 3.39 -8.69 -2.34
C GLU A 313 4.78 -8.46 -1.71
N TYR A 314 4.79 -7.62 -0.69
CA TYR A 314 5.86 -7.52 0.30
C TYR A 314 5.40 -8.28 1.54
N LEU A 315 5.84 -9.51 1.67
CA LEU A 315 5.61 -10.31 2.87
C LEU A 315 6.75 -10.09 3.86
N ALA A 316 6.43 -9.99 5.14
CA ALA A 316 7.45 -10.12 6.18
C ALA A 316 8.08 -11.53 6.09
N PRO A 317 9.42 -11.65 6.29
CA PRO A 317 10.09 -12.94 6.32
C PRO A 317 9.61 -13.84 7.47
#